data_AF-A0A382ITZ5-F1
#
_entry.id   AF-A0A382ITZ5-F1
#
_cell.length_a   1.000
_cell.length_b   1.000
_cell.length_c   1.000
_cell.angle_alpha   90.00
_cell.angle_beta   90.00
_cell.angle_gamma   90.00
#
_symmetry.space_group_name_H-M   'P 1'
#
loop_
_entity.id
_entity.type
_entity.pdbx_description
1 polymer ?
#
loop_
_entity_poly.entity_id
_entity_poly.type
_entity_poly.pdbx_seq_one_letter_code
_entity_poly.pdbx_strand_id
1 'polypeptide(L)'
;MAATPQERKKYIAKGRDQVEEGLPGWFGTFADMMTLLFAFFVLLAAISTIDPVKLQEMADGMGKSVGKKEKLENQSMSLADVKKAAQEMIEEMEADPETGEKPVEVTTGPKGVTIGISSDISFSSGSANLKPEIVNVLDKIVPTIEASYFMVAVEGHTDTDVLPQSIQSKYP
;
A
#
# COMPACT_ATOMS: atom_id res chain seq x y z
N MET A 1 51.20 58.73 -15.52
CA MET A 1 50.47 59.40 -16.61
C MET A 1 49.06 58.83 -16.63
N ALA A 2 48.02 59.63 -16.40
CA ALA A 2 46.64 59.14 -16.34
C ALA A 2 46.11 58.87 -17.76
N ALA A 3 45.41 57.75 -17.95
CA ALA A 3 44.83 57.39 -19.24
C ALA A 3 43.91 58.50 -19.77
N THR A 4 44.05 58.84 -21.04
CA THR A 4 43.26 59.87 -21.69
C THR A 4 41.79 59.44 -21.80
N PRO A 5 40.83 60.38 -21.88
CA PRO A 5 39.41 60.05 -22.00
C PRO A 5 39.07 59.14 -23.19
N GLN A 6 39.86 59.19 -24.27
CA GLN A 6 39.66 58.34 -25.44
C GLN A 6 40.18 56.92 -25.21
N GLU A 7 41.31 56.76 -24.54
CA GLU A 7 41.84 55.44 -24.17
C GLU A 7 40.88 54.72 -23.21
N ARG A 8 40.28 55.43 -22.25
CA ARG A 8 39.24 54.86 -21.36
C ARG A 8 38.03 54.33 -22.12
N LYS A 9 37.54 55.05 -23.13
CA LYS A 9 36.44 54.56 -24.00
C LYS A 9 36.84 53.30 -24.78
N LYS A 10 38.09 53.24 -25.26
CA LYS A 10 38.62 52.06 -25.95
C LYS A 10 38.73 50.84 -25.03
N TYR A 11 39.14 51.02 -23.78
CA TYR A 11 39.19 49.94 -22.79
C TYR A 11 37.79 49.45 -22.39
N ILE A 12 36.81 50.35 -22.24
CA ILE A 12 35.41 49.98 -21.95
C ILE A 12 34.78 49.23 -23.13
N ALA A 13 35.04 49.65 -24.37
CA ALA A 13 34.56 48.94 -25.55
C ALA A 13 35.17 47.53 -25.65
N LYS A 14 36.48 47.40 -25.41
CA LYS A 14 37.17 46.09 -25.41
C LYS A 14 36.69 45.16 -24.29
N GLY A 15 36.20 45.70 -23.17
CA GLY A 15 35.66 44.93 -22.06
C GLY A 15 34.24 44.39 -22.29
N ARG A 16 33.45 44.98 -23.19
CA ARG A 16 32.10 44.48 -23.52
C ARG A 16 32.16 43.12 -24.21
N ASP A 17 33.12 42.94 -25.10
CA ASP A 17 33.27 41.71 -25.89
C ASP A 17 33.96 40.58 -25.11
N GLN A 18 34.36 40.83 -23.85
CA GLN A 18 35.00 39.85 -22.96
C GLN A 18 34.03 39.23 -21.95
N VAL A 19 32.77 39.66 -21.93
CA VAL A 19 31.74 39.04 -21.08
C VAL A 19 31.09 37.94 -21.91
N GLU A 20 31.40 36.69 -21.57
CA GLU A 20 30.67 35.54 -22.11
C GLU A 20 29.21 35.69 -21.66
N GLU A 21 28.27 35.77 -22.61
CA GLU A 21 26.84 35.85 -22.31
C GLU A 21 26.44 34.58 -21.57
N GLY A 22 26.33 34.70 -20.24
CA GLY A 22 25.93 33.60 -19.37
C GLY A 22 24.50 33.13 -19.64
N LEU A 23 24.06 32.15 -18.85
CA LEU A 23 22.72 31.58 -18.99
C LEU A 23 21.62 32.66 -18.93
N PRO A 24 20.61 32.62 -19.80
CA PRO A 24 19.54 33.62 -19.81
C PRO A 24 18.84 33.74 -18.45
N GLY A 25 18.57 34.96 -18.00
CA GLY A 25 17.96 35.19 -16.68
C GLY A 25 16.60 34.51 -16.44
N TRP A 26 15.84 34.23 -17.51
CA TRP A 26 14.57 33.50 -17.43
C TRP A 26 14.75 32.01 -17.10
N PHE A 27 15.94 31.44 -17.35
CA PHE A 27 16.22 30.02 -17.11
C PHE A 27 16.11 29.69 -15.62
N GLY A 28 16.44 30.62 -14.73
CA GLY A 28 16.28 30.44 -13.29
C GLY A 28 14.82 30.24 -12.88
N THR A 29 13.91 31.08 -13.38
CA THR A 29 12.47 30.96 -13.11
C THR A 29 11.86 29.70 -13.75
N PHE A 30 12.35 29.32 -14.94
CA PHE A 30 11.93 28.08 -15.58
C PHE A 30 12.37 26.84 -14.80
N ALA A 31 13.63 26.82 -14.34
CA ALA A 31 14.17 25.75 -13.52
C ALA A 31 13.38 25.62 -12.20
N ASP A 32 13.03 26.74 -11.57
CA ASP A 32 12.21 26.75 -10.35
C ASP A 32 10.79 26.20 -10.56
N MET A 33 10.12 26.59 -11.65
CA MET A 33 8.80 26.01 -11.99
C MET A 33 8.89 24.50 -12.30
N MET A 34 9.96 24.06 -12.96
CA MET A 34 10.19 22.65 -13.27
C MET A 34 10.49 21.82 -12.01
N THR A 35 11.27 22.34 -11.06
CA THR A 35 11.56 21.65 -9.80
C THR A 35 10.35 21.61 -8.87
N LEU A 36 9.53 22.66 -8.81
CA LEU A 36 8.25 22.63 -8.07
C LEU A 36 7.27 21.61 -8.65
N LEU A 37 7.16 21.55 -9.98
CA LEU A 37 6.31 20.56 -10.64
C LEU A 37 6.82 19.13 -10.39
N PHE A 38 8.14 18.92 -10.46
CA PHE A 38 8.75 17.62 -10.12
C PHE A 38 8.51 17.24 -8.66
N ALA A 39 8.75 18.14 -7.71
CA ALA A 39 8.50 17.91 -6.30
C ALA A 39 7.02 17.60 -6.02
N PHE A 40 6.11 18.28 -6.71
CA PHE A 40 4.67 18.01 -6.62
C PHE A 40 4.33 16.60 -7.11
N PHE A 41 4.85 16.17 -8.25
CA PHE A 41 4.61 14.81 -8.75
C PHE A 41 5.25 13.72 -7.86
N VAL A 42 6.42 13.97 -7.28
CA VAL A 42 7.04 13.06 -6.30
C VAL A 42 6.16 12.93 -5.05
N LEU A 43 5.60 14.04 -4.56
CA LEU A 43 4.67 14.01 -3.42
C LEU A 43 3.38 13.26 -3.74
N LEU A 44 2.80 13.48 -4.93
CA LEU A 44 1.63 12.73 -5.38
C LEU A 44 1.93 11.23 -5.54
N ALA A 45 3.10 10.89 -6.08
CA ALA A 45 3.55 9.50 -6.19
C ALA A 45 3.73 8.84 -4.82
N ALA A 46 4.27 9.58 -3.84
CA ALA A 46 4.43 9.10 -2.47
C ALA A 46 3.09 8.82 -1.76
N ILE A 47 2.00 9.47 -2.17
CA ILE A 47 0.63 9.29 -1.64
C ILE A 47 -0.17 8.25 -2.46
N SER A 48 0.33 7.81 -3.62
CA SER A 48 -0.48 7.13 -4.65
C SER A 48 -1.17 5.83 -4.20
N THR A 49 -0.73 5.19 -3.12
CA THR A 49 -1.43 4.05 -2.53
C THR A 49 -1.17 4.03 -1.04
N ILE A 50 -1.98 4.76 -0.29
CA ILE A 50 -1.92 4.65 1.16
C ILE A 50 -2.71 3.41 1.61
N ASP A 51 -2.01 2.44 2.20
CA ASP A 51 -2.62 1.29 2.86
C ASP A 51 -3.34 1.76 4.14
N PRO A 52 -4.66 1.56 4.26
CA PRO A 52 -5.42 2.01 5.41
C PRO A 52 -4.94 1.36 6.72
N VAL A 53 -4.39 0.14 6.66
CA VAL A 53 -3.84 -0.55 7.83
C VAL A 53 -2.58 0.15 8.34
N LYS A 54 -1.68 0.54 7.43
CA LYS A 54 -0.43 1.24 7.78
C LYS A 54 -0.68 2.64 8.33
N LEU A 55 -1.66 3.37 7.79
CA LEU A 55 -2.07 4.65 8.36
C LEU A 55 -2.57 4.49 9.78
N GLN A 56 -3.39 3.46 10.02
CA GLN A 56 -3.95 3.24 11.33
C GLN A 56 -2.86 2.84 12.33
N GLU A 57 -1.91 2.00 11.93
CA GLU A 57 -0.72 1.67 12.73
C GLU A 57 0.12 2.93 13.06
N MET A 58 0.35 3.82 12.09
CA MET A 58 1.06 5.08 12.31
C MET A 58 0.27 6.04 13.22
N ALA A 59 -1.04 6.15 13.01
CA ALA A 59 -1.93 6.97 13.83
C ALA A 59 -2.04 6.46 15.26
N ASP A 60 -2.05 5.15 15.48
CA ASP A 60 -2.02 4.55 16.81
C ASP A 60 -0.66 4.71 17.49
N GLY A 61 0.43 4.63 16.74
CA GLY A 61 1.79 4.91 17.24
C GLY A 61 1.98 6.36 17.64
N MET A 62 1.46 7.30 16.85
CA MET A 62 1.55 8.74 17.10
C MET A 62 0.52 9.23 18.13
N GLY A 63 -0.69 8.66 18.13
CA GLY A 63 -1.76 8.95 19.08
C GLY A 63 -1.46 8.47 20.50
N LYS A 64 -0.64 7.41 20.67
CA LYS A 64 -0.15 7.00 22.00
C LYS A 64 0.83 7.99 22.63
N SER A 65 1.50 8.85 21.85
CA SER A 65 2.51 9.81 22.35
C SER A 65 2.05 11.27 22.38
N VAL A 66 1.04 11.66 21.58
CA VAL A 66 0.66 13.07 21.40
C VAL A 66 -0.55 13.53 22.24
N GLY A 67 -1.40 12.64 22.75
CA GLY A 67 -2.52 13.13 23.57
C GLY A 67 -3.48 12.05 24.02
N LYS A 68 -3.73 12.05 25.33
CA LYS A 68 -4.76 11.34 26.07
C LYS A 68 -5.96 10.91 25.19
N LYS A 69 -6.09 9.60 24.96
CA LYS A 69 -7.28 9.00 24.31
C LYS A 69 -8.49 9.27 25.20
N GLU A 70 -9.34 10.23 24.85
CA GLU A 70 -10.74 10.17 25.27
C GLU A 70 -11.30 8.88 24.67
N LYS A 71 -11.77 7.99 25.55
CA LYS A 71 -12.44 6.74 25.17
C LYS A 71 -13.70 7.12 24.38
N LEU A 72 -13.61 7.09 23.05
CA LEU A 72 -14.78 6.86 22.22
C LEU A 72 -15.22 5.42 22.48
N GLU A 73 -16.21 5.34 23.36
CA GLU A 73 -16.88 4.17 23.88
C GLU A 73 -17.77 3.56 22.78
N ASN A 74 -17.13 3.01 21.75
CA ASN A 74 -17.71 2.00 20.86
C ASN A 74 -16.52 1.18 20.34
N GLN A 75 -16.29 0.06 21.02
CA GLN A 75 -15.21 -0.89 20.74
C GLN A 75 -15.39 -1.47 19.34
N SER A 76 -14.76 -0.84 18.37
CA SER A 76 -14.76 -1.30 17.00
C SER A 76 -13.30 -1.53 16.66
N MET A 77 -12.89 -2.81 16.56
CA MET A 77 -11.48 -3.17 16.33
C MET A 77 -10.92 -2.39 15.14
N SER A 78 -9.75 -1.78 15.31
CA SER A 78 -9.03 -1.15 14.20
C SER A 78 -8.64 -2.19 13.15
N LEU A 79 -8.41 -1.81 11.88
CA LEU A 79 -7.88 -2.76 10.89
C LEU A 79 -6.53 -3.33 11.33
N ALA A 80 -5.75 -2.56 12.08
CA ALA A 80 -4.50 -3.00 12.68
C ALA A 80 -4.72 -4.09 13.75
N ASP A 81 -5.74 -3.93 14.61
CA ASP A 81 -6.12 -4.95 15.60
C ASP A 81 -6.67 -6.20 14.92
N VAL A 82 -7.49 -6.05 13.87
CA VAL A 82 -8.01 -7.18 13.06
C VAL A 82 -6.87 -7.95 12.41
N LYS A 83 -5.92 -7.26 11.79
CA LYS A 83 -4.71 -7.88 11.22
C LYS A 83 -3.95 -8.64 12.29
N LYS A 84 -3.71 -8.02 13.45
CA LYS A 84 -2.96 -8.63 14.54
C LYS A 84 -3.65 -9.90 15.06
N ALA A 85 -4.96 -9.82 15.32
CA ALA A 85 -5.75 -10.97 15.74
C ALA A 85 -5.73 -12.09 14.68
N ALA A 86 -5.89 -11.74 13.40
CA ALA A 86 -5.81 -12.71 12.31
C ALA A 86 -4.43 -13.37 12.20
N GLN A 87 -3.34 -12.61 12.40
CA GLN A 87 -1.98 -13.13 12.41
C GLN A 87 -1.71 -14.07 13.60
N GLU A 88 -2.14 -13.69 14.81
CA GLU A 88 -2.01 -14.53 16.01
C GLU A 88 -2.72 -15.88 15.82
N MET A 89 -3.91 -15.89 15.21
CA MET A 89 -4.63 -17.13 14.93
C MET A 89 -3.93 -18.03 13.90
N ILE A 90 -3.19 -17.45 12.96
CA ILE A 90 -2.39 -18.20 11.97
C ILE A 90 -1.10 -18.74 12.59
N GLU A 91 -0.57 -18.08 13.63
CA GLU A 91 0.54 -18.63 14.41
C GLU A 91 0.16 -19.88 15.20
N GLU A 92 -1.09 -19.97 15.65
CA GLU A 92 -1.62 -21.16 16.32
C GLU A 92 -1.95 -22.33 15.38
N MET A 93 -1.98 -22.12 14.07
CA MET A 93 -2.25 -23.19 13.10
C MET A 93 -0.95 -23.89 12.72
N GLU A 94 -0.97 -25.23 12.79
CA GLU A 94 0.15 -26.05 12.34
C GLU A 94 0.35 -25.88 10.83
N ALA A 95 1.61 -25.78 10.41
CA ALA A 95 1.96 -25.79 9.00
C ALA A 95 1.62 -27.16 8.41
N ASP A 96 1.20 -27.18 7.16
CA ASP A 96 0.88 -28.42 6.48
C ASP A 96 2.15 -29.31 6.40
N PRO A 97 2.09 -30.58 6.83
CA PRO A 97 3.25 -31.46 6.88
C PRO A 97 3.81 -31.83 5.49
N GLU A 98 3.06 -31.67 4.40
CA GLU A 98 3.52 -31.98 3.04
C GLU A 98 4.13 -30.76 2.32
N THR A 99 3.55 -29.57 2.49
CA THR A 99 4.01 -28.35 1.79
C THR A 99 4.89 -27.46 2.66
N GLY A 100 4.83 -27.60 3.99
CA GLY A 100 5.52 -26.71 4.94
C GLY A 100 4.94 -25.29 4.97
N GLU A 101 3.88 -25.03 4.20
CA GLU A 101 3.19 -23.75 4.13
C GLU A 101 1.98 -23.74 5.07
N LYS A 102 1.63 -22.55 5.55
CA LYS A 102 0.43 -22.39 6.36
C LYS A 102 -0.78 -22.34 5.42
N PRO A 103 -1.87 -23.04 5.74
CA PRO A 103 -3.04 -23.09 4.85
C PRO A 103 -3.84 -21.77 4.83
N VAL A 104 -3.46 -20.79 5.64
CA VAL A 104 -4.06 -19.46 5.73
C VAL A 104 -2.97 -18.40 5.64
N GLU A 105 -3.20 -17.39 4.80
CA GLU A 105 -2.35 -16.21 4.66
C GLU A 105 -3.12 -14.93 4.98
N VAL A 106 -2.45 -13.94 5.58
CA VAL A 106 -3.02 -12.61 5.84
C VAL A 106 -2.20 -11.56 5.13
N THR A 107 -2.85 -10.81 4.26
CA THR A 107 -2.25 -9.70 3.52
C THR A 107 -3.01 -8.40 3.81
N THR A 108 -2.35 -7.27 3.57
CA THR A 108 -2.98 -5.94 3.66
C THR A 108 -2.95 -5.27 2.29
N GLY A 109 -3.99 -4.50 2.00
CA GLY A 109 -4.08 -3.76 0.75
C GLY A 109 -5.06 -2.60 0.82
N PRO A 110 -5.32 -1.93 -0.32
CA PRO A 110 -6.22 -0.77 -0.37
C PRO A 110 -7.65 -1.06 0.09
N LYS A 111 -8.09 -2.32 -0.05
CA LYS A 111 -9.41 -2.79 0.39
C LYS A 111 -9.46 -3.12 1.90
N GLY A 112 -8.33 -3.11 2.61
CA GLY A 112 -8.25 -3.49 4.03
C GLY A 112 -7.39 -4.73 4.27
N VAL A 113 -7.84 -5.59 5.18
CA VAL A 113 -7.18 -6.87 5.52
C VAL A 113 -7.81 -7.98 4.68
N THR A 114 -6.98 -8.74 3.97
CA THR A 114 -7.39 -9.90 3.18
C THR A 114 -6.88 -11.16 3.85
N ILE A 115 -7.78 -12.12 4.07
CA ILE A 115 -7.47 -13.45 4.58
C ILE A 115 -7.60 -14.43 3.41
N GLY A 116 -6.48 -14.93 2.91
CA GLY A 116 -6.43 -15.97 1.88
C GLY A 116 -6.43 -17.34 2.53
N ILE A 117 -7.26 -18.25 2.03
CA ILE A 117 -7.33 -19.62 2.55
C ILE A 117 -7.16 -20.60 1.39
N SER A 118 -6.30 -21.60 1.57
CA SER A 118 -6.02 -22.59 0.54
C SER A 118 -7.26 -23.42 0.20
N SER A 119 -7.47 -23.67 -1.09
CA SER A 119 -8.57 -24.51 -1.58
C SER A 119 -8.49 -25.95 -1.08
N ASP A 120 -7.28 -26.46 -0.81
CA ASP A 120 -7.06 -27.87 -0.42
C ASP A 120 -7.67 -28.20 0.94
N ILE A 121 -7.62 -27.27 1.89
CA ILE A 121 -8.27 -27.42 3.20
C ILE A 121 -9.74 -26.99 3.19
N SER A 122 -10.13 -26.21 2.18
CA SER A 122 -11.47 -25.60 2.09
C SER A 122 -12.47 -26.52 1.41
N PHE A 123 -12.08 -27.12 0.29
CA PHE A 123 -12.97 -27.82 -0.62
C PHE A 123 -12.34 -29.12 -1.12
N SER A 124 -13.18 -30.05 -1.55
CA SER A 124 -12.74 -31.18 -2.38
C SER A 124 -12.67 -30.74 -3.84
N SER A 125 -11.80 -31.36 -4.63
CA SER A 125 -11.66 -31.06 -6.06
C SER A 125 -13.02 -31.07 -6.78
N GLY A 126 -13.33 -29.96 -7.47
CA GLY A 126 -14.58 -29.78 -8.23
C GLY A 126 -15.86 -29.66 -7.38
N SER A 127 -15.75 -29.42 -6.07
CA SER A 127 -16.89 -29.32 -5.15
C SER A 127 -16.91 -27.96 -4.44
N ALA A 128 -18.10 -27.44 -4.17
CA ALA A 128 -18.32 -26.27 -3.32
C ALA A 128 -18.71 -26.66 -1.87
N ASN A 129 -18.75 -27.95 -1.56
CA ASN A 129 -19.02 -28.42 -0.20
C ASN A 129 -17.79 -28.21 0.68
N LEU A 130 -18.00 -27.54 1.81
CA LEU A 130 -16.96 -27.26 2.80
C LEU A 130 -16.46 -28.55 3.44
N LYS A 131 -15.15 -28.65 3.58
CA LYS A 131 -14.51 -29.68 4.41
C LYS A 131 -14.66 -29.33 5.91
N PRO A 132 -14.57 -30.30 6.83
CA PRO A 132 -14.61 -30.01 8.27
C PRO A 132 -13.42 -29.15 8.75
N GLU A 133 -12.27 -29.25 8.09
CA GLU A 133 -11.04 -28.52 8.44
C GLU A 133 -11.22 -27.01 8.35
N ILE A 134 -11.83 -26.50 7.27
CA ILE A 134 -12.11 -25.07 7.09
C ILE A 134 -13.14 -24.53 8.08
N VAL A 135 -14.07 -25.35 8.56
CA VAL A 135 -15.05 -24.91 9.57
C VAL A 135 -14.33 -24.50 10.86
N ASN A 136 -13.32 -25.26 11.29
CA ASN A 136 -12.52 -24.92 12.47
C ASN A 136 -11.75 -23.60 12.29
N VAL A 137 -11.29 -23.31 11.08
CA VAL A 137 -10.62 -22.03 10.74
C VAL A 137 -11.63 -20.89 10.79
N LEU A 138 -12.81 -21.07 10.19
CA LEU A 138 -13.87 -20.06 10.19
C LEU A 138 -14.36 -19.75 11.60
N ASP A 139 -14.54 -20.76 12.46
CA ASP A 139 -14.96 -20.58 13.86
C ASP A 139 -13.98 -19.71 14.66
N LYS A 140 -12.68 -19.73 14.31
CA LYS A 140 -11.68 -18.83 14.89
C LYS A 140 -11.79 -17.40 14.33
N ILE A 141 -12.05 -17.26 13.03
CA ILE A 141 -12.11 -15.96 12.35
C ILE A 141 -13.39 -15.18 12.67
N VAL A 142 -14.54 -15.87 12.80
CA VAL A 142 -15.87 -15.26 12.99
C VAL A 142 -15.91 -14.28 14.18
N PRO A 143 -15.42 -14.61 15.39
CA PRO A 143 -15.39 -13.67 16.51
C PRO A 143 -14.63 -12.37 16.21
N THR A 144 -13.54 -12.46 15.43
CA THR A 144 -12.76 -11.29 15.03
C THR A 144 -13.52 -10.42 14.05
N ILE A 145 -14.26 -11.04 13.13
CA ILE A 145 -15.12 -10.35 12.16
C ILE A 145 -16.31 -9.68 12.85
N GLU A 146 -17.00 -10.37 13.77
CA GLU A 146 -18.17 -9.85 14.48
C GLU A 146 -17.85 -8.62 15.35
N ALA A 147 -16.64 -8.56 15.90
CA ALA A 147 -16.16 -7.42 16.65
C ALA A 147 -15.58 -6.28 15.78
N SER A 148 -15.52 -6.49 14.46
CA SER A 148 -15.15 -5.47 13.48
C SER A 148 -16.39 -4.77 12.91
N TYR A 149 -16.24 -3.51 12.53
CA TYR A 149 -17.31 -2.70 11.91
C TYR A 149 -17.16 -2.59 10.39
N PHE A 150 -16.14 -3.25 9.84
CA PHE A 150 -15.82 -3.19 8.42
C PHE A 150 -16.74 -4.11 7.62
N MET A 151 -16.99 -3.74 6.37
CA MET A 151 -17.73 -4.60 5.45
C MET A 151 -16.92 -5.86 5.15
N VAL A 152 -17.57 -7.01 5.26
CA VAL A 152 -16.97 -8.30 4.91
C VAL A 152 -17.35 -8.63 3.48
N ALA A 153 -16.34 -8.94 2.65
CA ALA A 153 -16.52 -9.45 1.30
C ALA A 153 -15.93 -10.86 1.22
N VAL A 154 -16.68 -11.79 0.62
CA VAL A 154 -16.24 -13.18 0.38
C VAL A 154 -16.05 -13.34 -1.12
N GLU A 155 -14.81 -13.56 -1.55
CA GLU A 155 -14.42 -13.73 -2.96
C GLU A 155 -13.89 -15.16 -3.15
N GLY A 156 -14.29 -15.82 -4.26
CA GLY A 156 -13.84 -17.16 -4.62
C GLY A 156 -13.01 -17.13 -5.90
N HIS A 157 -11.95 -17.91 -5.94
CA HIS A 157 -11.05 -18.02 -7.10
C HIS A 157 -11.06 -19.43 -7.66
N THR A 158 -10.88 -19.54 -8.97
CA THR A 158 -10.66 -20.81 -9.68
C THR A 158 -9.37 -20.73 -10.48
N ASP A 159 -8.80 -21.88 -10.80
CA ASP A 159 -7.74 -21.95 -11.79
C ASP A 159 -8.29 -21.70 -13.21
N THR A 160 -7.40 -21.76 -14.20
CA THR A 160 -7.72 -21.60 -15.63
C THR A 160 -7.92 -22.97 -16.31
N ASP A 161 -7.89 -24.07 -15.56
CA ASP A 161 -7.99 -25.40 -16.14
C ASP A 161 -9.42 -25.72 -16.57
N VAL A 162 -9.54 -26.45 -17.68
CA VAL A 162 -10.85 -26.81 -18.21
C VAL A 162 -11.52 -27.82 -17.27
N LEU A 163 -12.74 -27.50 -16.84
CA LEU A 163 -13.52 -28.38 -15.98
C LEU A 163 -13.64 -29.79 -16.58
N PRO A 164 -13.65 -30.85 -15.76
CA PRO A 164 -13.87 -32.22 -16.25
C PRO A 164 -15.20 -32.33 -17.00
N GLN A 165 -15.24 -33.10 -18.10
CA GLN A 165 -16.44 -33.30 -18.92
C GLN A 165 -17.67 -33.76 -18.11
N SER A 166 -17.45 -34.48 -17.01
CA SER A 166 -18.51 -34.92 -16.10
C SER A 166 -19.24 -33.78 -15.38
N ILE A 167 -18.55 -32.65 -15.15
CA ILE A 167 -19.06 -31.51 -14.37
C ILE A 167 -19.51 -30.36 -15.29
N GLN A 168 -18.97 -30.25 -16.50
CA GLN A 168 -19.38 -29.26 -17.51
C GLN A 168 -20.89 -29.29 -17.84
N SER A 169 -21.56 -30.44 -17.72
CA SER A 169 -23.00 -30.51 -17.98
C SER A 169 -23.85 -29.79 -16.92
N LYS A 170 -23.31 -29.62 -15.70
CA LYS A 170 -23.99 -29.00 -14.56
C LYS A 170 -23.60 -27.52 -14.39
N TYR A 171 -22.39 -27.16 -14.79
CA TYR A 171 -21.85 -25.80 -14.74
C TYR A 171 -21.23 -25.46 -16.12
N PRO A 172 -22.02 -24.87 -17.04
CA PRO A 172 -21.57 -24.51 -18.38
C PRO A 172 -20.67 -23.28 -18.41
#